data_AF-A0AAN7PU78-F1
#
_entry.id   AF-A0AAN7PU78-F1
#
_cell.length_a   1.000
_cell.length_b   1.000
_cell.length_c   1.000
_cell.angle_alpha   90.00
_cell.angle_beta   90.00
_cell.angle_gamma   90.00
#
_symmetry.space_group_name_H-M   'P 1'
#
loop_
_entity.id
_entity.type
_entity.pdbx_description
1 polymer ?
#
loop_
_entity_poly.entity_id
_entity_poly.type
_entity_poly.pdbx_seq_one_letter_code
_entity_poly.pdbx_strand_id
1 'polypeptide(L)'
;MQAVLVLVLSVIVLARAQASYEIKITNREISLNLKEEKMVDIEAICFNESNGYTVLEFIVQNKDMIKVEPAIIMLEPINKTYTFYVEGTSPGHTEVLIALVDQSIKLKSLYMIVDVYKYVSLSVFSQVVGWIYIIFWGTAYYPQIYLNFKRKSVVGLNFDFVALNIIGYIFYGMFILGVYFAPAIQDEYFSRNPRGLIPVKINDVVYNIHGIFAISVTILQCIVYEKGNQTVSIFARLIIAFICLFFIIVMALAGFGVIHWLDSLYFCSYVKVLNTALKYLPQAYMNYKRKSTQGWSIGLVLLQLCGGVCSLWQMVLDSYNYDDWVSIFGNPTKFLVGLLNIVLPSFFIVQHYCLYRKRS
;
A
#
# COMPACT_ATOMS: atom_id res chain seq x y z
N MET A 1 -27.99 -25.31 17.27
CA MET A 1 -27.72 -24.16 16.38
C MET A 1 -28.51 -22.90 16.76
N GLN A 2 -29.79 -23.01 17.19
CA GLN A 2 -30.57 -21.86 17.68
C GLN A 2 -30.10 -21.30 19.04
N ALA A 3 -29.56 -22.12 19.96
CA ALA A 3 -29.08 -21.65 21.26
C ALA A 3 -27.82 -20.77 21.20
N VAL A 4 -26.94 -20.99 20.22
CA VAL A 4 -25.73 -20.17 20.00
C VAL A 4 -26.08 -18.82 19.37
N LEU A 5 -27.08 -18.80 18.47
CA LEU A 5 -27.56 -17.56 17.85
C LEU A 5 -28.26 -16.64 18.87
N VAL A 6 -29.00 -17.20 19.84
CA VAL A 6 -29.64 -16.44 20.92
C VAL A 6 -28.63 -15.92 21.93
N LEU A 7 -27.54 -16.65 22.21
CA LEU A 7 -26.44 -16.18 23.07
C LEU A 7 -25.61 -15.07 22.39
N VAL A 8 -25.38 -15.18 21.08
CA VAL A 8 -24.69 -14.13 20.30
C VAL A 8 -25.58 -12.89 20.16
N LEU A 9 -26.87 -13.04 19.93
CA LEU A 9 -27.81 -11.91 19.91
C LEU A 9 -28.02 -11.29 21.29
N SER A 10 -28.00 -12.05 22.38
CA SER A 10 -28.11 -11.49 23.74
C SER A 10 -26.82 -10.78 24.17
N VAL A 11 -25.63 -11.24 23.76
CA VAL A 11 -24.37 -10.51 23.95
C VAL A 11 -24.29 -9.24 23.09
N ILE A 12 -24.86 -9.25 21.87
CA ILE A 12 -24.96 -8.06 21.01
C ILE A 12 -25.97 -7.03 21.56
N VAL A 13 -27.03 -7.49 22.25
CA VAL A 13 -28.02 -6.60 22.89
C VAL A 13 -27.54 -6.11 24.27
N LEU A 14 -26.80 -6.91 25.04
CA LEU A 14 -26.18 -6.48 26.31
C LEU A 14 -24.94 -5.60 26.12
N ALA A 15 -24.31 -5.60 24.95
CA ALA A 15 -23.23 -4.65 24.61
C ALA A 15 -23.76 -3.24 24.25
N ARG A 16 -25.08 -3.05 24.14
CA ARG A 16 -25.72 -1.76 23.87
C ARG A 16 -26.35 -1.15 25.13
N ALA A 17 -25.58 -0.94 26.20
CA ALA A 17 -25.98 -0.03 27.28
C ALA A 17 -24.85 0.40 28.22
N GLN A 18 -23.58 0.38 27.79
CA GLN A 18 -22.57 1.19 28.46
C GLN A 18 -22.39 2.45 27.63
N ALA A 19 -22.82 3.60 28.17
CA ALA A 19 -22.52 4.90 27.60
C ALA A 19 -21.00 5.09 27.66
N SER A 20 -20.29 4.60 26.66
CA SER A 20 -18.87 4.87 26.48
C SER A 20 -18.73 6.30 25.99
N TYR A 21 -18.10 7.15 26.81
CA TYR A 21 -17.63 8.48 26.44
C TYR A 21 -16.86 8.37 25.12
N GLU A 22 -17.32 9.05 24.06
CA GLU A 22 -16.69 8.97 22.75
C GLU A 22 -16.49 10.37 22.17
N ILE A 23 -15.22 10.75 21.99
CA ILE A 23 -14.85 11.97 21.27
C ILE A 23 -14.40 11.54 19.87
N LYS A 24 -15.06 12.08 18.85
CA LYS A 24 -14.76 11.83 17.44
C LYS A 24 -14.23 13.10 16.80
N ILE A 25 -13.29 12.93 15.88
CA ILE A 25 -12.84 14.00 14.97
C ILE A 25 -13.37 13.65 13.59
N THR A 26 -13.95 14.64 12.92
CA THR A 26 -14.50 14.48 11.57
C THR A 26 -13.44 14.05 10.56
N ASN A 27 -12.25 14.69 10.60
CA ASN A 27 -11.12 14.38 9.72
C ASN A 27 -9.87 14.08 10.55
N ARG A 28 -9.37 12.84 10.50
CA ARG A 28 -8.10 12.47 11.16
C ARG A 28 -6.87 12.87 10.36
N GLU A 29 -7.03 13.15 9.07
CA GLU A 29 -5.97 13.63 8.20
C GLU A 29 -6.43 14.89 7.49
N ILE A 30 -5.60 15.92 7.54
CA ILE A 30 -5.81 17.14 6.78
C ILE A 30 -4.52 17.50 6.04
N SER A 31 -4.67 17.80 4.75
CA SER A 31 -3.61 18.47 3.99
C SER A 31 -3.98 19.92 3.76
N LEU A 32 -3.00 20.80 3.89
CA LEU A 32 -3.15 22.25 3.76
C LEU A 32 -1.91 22.89 3.15
N ASN A 33 -2.12 23.98 2.41
CA ASN A 33 -1.04 24.79 1.88
C ASN A 33 -0.45 25.70 2.97
N LEU A 34 0.74 26.24 2.73
CA LEU A 34 1.31 27.29 3.56
C LEU A 34 0.34 28.47 3.70
N LYS A 35 0.12 28.88 4.96
CA LYS A 35 -0.79 29.94 5.39
C LYS A 35 -2.26 29.68 5.09
N GLU A 36 -2.62 28.48 4.66
CA GLU A 36 -4.00 28.07 4.57
C GLU A 36 -4.50 27.71 5.97
N GLU A 37 -5.68 28.23 6.31
CA GLU A 37 -6.39 27.91 7.54
C GLU A 37 -7.54 26.95 7.21
N LYS A 38 -7.61 25.85 7.95
CA LYS A 38 -8.63 24.82 7.75
C LYS A 38 -9.41 24.58 9.02
N MET A 39 -10.73 24.61 8.87
CA MET A 39 -11.67 24.33 9.95
C MET A 39 -11.79 22.82 10.17
N VAL A 40 -11.71 22.38 11.42
CA VAL A 40 -11.94 20.98 11.81
C VAL A 40 -12.89 20.90 12.99
N ASP A 41 -13.82 19.95 12.87
CA ASP A 41 -14.85 19.69 13.87
C ASP A 41 -14.51 18.48 14.73
N ILE A 42 -14.80 18.62 16.02
CA ILE A 42 -14.77 17.57 17.04
C ILE A 42 -16.20 17.35 17.52
N GLU A 43 -16.68 16.13 17.38
CA GLU A 43 -17.96 15.71 17.91
C GLU A 43 -17.74 15.04 19.28
N ALA A 44 -18.35 15.62 20.31
CA ALA A 44 -18.32 15.10 21.66
C ALA A 44 -19.64 14.37 21.95
N ILE A 45 -19.59 13.06 22.19
CA ILE A 45 -20.76 12.22 22.44
C ILE A 45 -20.74 11.67 23.87
N CYS A 46 -21.82 11.94 24.61
CA CYS A 46 -22.10 11.55 25.99
C CYS A 46 -21.06 12.01 27.00
N PHE A 47 -21.31 13.18 27.59
CA PHE A 47 -20.77 13.57 28.89
C PHE A 47 -21.87 13.40 29.95
N ASN A 48 -21.53 12.89 31.12
CA ASN A 48 -22.47 12.78 32.22
C ASN A 48 -22.70 14.18 32.82
N GLU A 49 -23.95 14.60 33.03
CA GLU A 49 -24.30 15.94 33.58
C GLU A 49 -23.71 16.20 34.98
N SER A 50 -23.19 15.17 35.64
CA SER A 50 -22.57 15.22 36.96
C SER A 50 -21.09 15.65 36.96
N ASN A 51 -20.42 15.67 35.80
CA ASN A 51 -19.06 16.16 35.67
C ASN A 51 -19.09 17.59 35.10
N GLY A 52 -18.30 18.50 35.68
CA GLY A 52 -18.10 19.84 35.13
C GLY A 52 -17.48 19.83 33.72
N TYR A 53 -17.15 21.02 33.22
CA TYR A 53 -16.47 21.16 31.93
C TYR A 53 -15.23 20.27 31.83
N THR A 54 -15.12 19.53 30.73
CA THR A 54 -13.92 18.73 30.42
C THR A 54 -13.02 19.52 29.48
N VAL A 55 -11.72 19.57 29.78
CA VAL A 55 -10.77 20.38 29.01
C VAL A 55 -9.98 19.50 28.05
N LEU A 56 -10.07 19.82 26.75
CA LEU A 56 -9.23 19.27 25.70
C LEU A 56 -8.08 20.23 25.40
N GLU A 57 -6.86 19.71 25.37
CA GLU A 57 -5.66 20.43 24.94
C GLU A 57 -5.12 19.83 23.64
N PHE A 58 -4.77 20.71 22.68
CA PHE A 58 -4.11 20.32 21.43
C PHE A 58 -2.60 20.42 21.59
N ILE A 59 -1.95 19.26 21.69
CA ILE A 59 -0.49 19.14 21.80
C ILE A 59 0.08 18.92 20.39
N VAL A 60 0.60 19.98 19.79
CA VAL A 60 1.31 19.93 18.51
C VAL A 60 2.74 19.42 18.72
N GLN A 61 3.15 18.34 18.04
CA GLN A 61 4.52 17.83 18.13
C GLN A 61 5.55 18.83 17.57
N ASN A 62 5.32 19.34 16.35
CA ASN A 62 6.19 20.32 15.69
C ASN A 62 5.49 21.68 15.64
N LYS A 63 5.67 22.48 16.69
CA LYS A 63 4.97 23.79 16.88
C LYS A 63 5.32 24.83 15.80
N ASP A 64 6.39 24.62 15.07
CA ASP A 64 6.86 25.44 13.96
C ASP A 64 6.13 25.15 12.64
N MET A 65 5.46 24.00 12.51
CA MET A 65 4.79 23.57 11.28
C MET A 65 3.32 23.98 11.21
N ILE A 66 2.62 23.98 12.34
CA ILE A 66 1.21 24.35 12.39
C ILE A 66 0.86 25.16 13.63
N LYS A 67 -0.18 25.98 13.49
CA LYS A 67 -0.80 26.71 14.58
C LYS A 67 -2.25 26.23 14.74
N VAL A 68 -2.65 25.96 15.97
CA VAL A 68 -3.99 25.47 16.31
C VAL A 68 -4.70 26.49 17.18
N GLU A 69 -5.89 26.93 16.77
CA GLU A 69 -6.70 27.91 17.51
C GLU A 69 -8.18 27.46 17.63
N PRO A 70 -8.77 27.46 18.84
CA PRO A 70 -8.12 27.69 20.13
C PRO A 70 -7.24 26.50 20.55
N ALA A 71 -6.16 26.76 21.30
CA ALA A 71 -5.27 25.71 21.80
C ALA A 71 -5.93 24.77 22.81
N ILE A 72 -7.05 25.21 23.41
CA ILE A 72 -7.82 24.47 24.40
C ILE A 72 -9.31 24.63 24.07
N ILE A 73 -10.06 23.54 24.18
CA ILE A 73 -11.53 23.55 24.08
C ILE A 73 -12.13 23.04 25.39
N MET A 74 -13.12 23.77 25.90
CA MET A 74 -13.92 23.33 27.04
C MET A 74 -15.18 22.62 26.54
N LEU A 75 -15.27 21.34 26.82
CA LEU A 75 -16.41 20.50 26.49
C LEU A 75 -17.45 20.59 27.61
N GLU A 76 -18.60 21.16 27.27
CA GLU A 76 -19.84 21.06 28.05
C GLU A 76 -20.33 19.60 28.10
N PRO A 77 -21.05 19.22 29.16
CA PRO A 77 -21.50 17.85 29.32
C PRO A 77 -22.73 17.50 28.47
N ILE A 78 -22.75 17.95 27.22
CA ILE A 78 -23.83 17.74 26.26
C ILE A 78 -23.27 17.31 24.91
N ASN A 79 -24.09 16.63 24.11
CA ASN A 79 -23.73 16.31 22.74
C ASN A 79 -23.63 17.61 21.94
N LYS A 80 -22.41 17.99 21.57
CA LYS A 80 -22.12 19.24 20.88
C LYS A 80 -20.89 19.08 20.00
N THR A 81 -20.92 19.76 18.87
CA THR A 81 -19.77 19.85 17.97
C THR A 81 -18.99 21.11 18.33
N TYR A 82 -17.68 20.95 18.46
CA TYR A 82 -16.73 22.03 18.70
C TYR A 82 -15.82 22.17 17.50
N THR A 83 -15.45 23.39 17.17
CA THR A 83 -14.65 23.69 15.99
C THR A 83 -13.35 24.33 16.40
N PHE A 84 -12.26 23.93 15.73
CA PHE A 84 -10.97 24.57 15.82
C PHE A 84 -10.36 24.75 14.44
N TYR A 85 -9.39 25.64 14.36
CA TYR A 85 -8.70 26.01 13.14
C TYR A 85 -7.25 25.53 13.20
N VAL A 86 -6.78 25.03 12.07
CA VAL A 86 -5.38 24.64 11.87
C VAL A 86 -4.82 25.46 10.73
N GLU A 87 -3.78 26.24 11.02
CA GLU A 87 -3.03 27.06 10.05
C GLU A 87 -1.66 26.44 9.79
N GLY A 88 -1.26 26.33 8.52
CA GLY A 88 0.06 25.82 8.12
C GLY A 88 1.13 26.90 8.13
N THR A 89 2.11 26.78 9.01
CA THR A 89 3.20 27.77 9.13
C THR A 89 4.47 27.35 8.40
N SER A 90 4.82 26.06 8.44
CA SER A 90 6.01 25.50 7.76
C SER A 90 5.67 24.16 7.10
N PRO A 91 6.29 23.82 5.96
CA PRO A 91 6.02 22.58 5.26
C PRO A 91 6.54 21.38 6.07
N GLY A 92 5.82 20.27 6.01
CA GLY A 92 6.17 19.08 6.80
C GLY A 92 4.97 18.20 7.11
N HIS A 93 5.28 17.10 7.79
CA HIS A 93 4.30 16.20 8.38
C HIS A 93 4.35 16.38 9.89
N THR A 94 3.22 16.70 10.51
CA THR A 94 3.13 16.85 11.97
C THR A 94 1.86 16.20 12.51
N GLU A 95 1.92 15.80 13.77
CA GLU A 95 0.80 15.23 14.49
C GLU A 95 0.29 16.22 15.55
N VAL A 96 -1.02 16.35 15.65
CA VAL A 96 -1.72 17.03 16.74
C VAL A 96 -2.30 15.95 17.64
N LEU A 97 -1.76 15.81 18.85
CA LEU A 97 -2.31 14.95 19.89
C LEU A 97 -3.39 15.73 20.64
N ILE A 98 -4.56 15.14 20.80
CA ILE A 98 -5.67 15.70 21.58
C ILE A 98 -5.69 14.97 22.91
N ALA A 99 -5.27 15.69 23.94
CA ALA A 99 -5.18 15.19 25.30
C ALA A 99 -6.31 15.74 26.16
N LEU A 100 -6.81 14.92 27.07
CA LEU A 100 -7.65 15.37 28.16
C LEU A 100 -6.74 15.86 29.29
N VAL A 101 -7.04 17.04 29.81
CA VAL A 101 -6.33 17.57 30.98
C VAL A 101 -6.69 16.77 32.24
N ASP A 102 -7.92 16.25 32.31
CA ASP A 102 -8.38 15.41 33.41
C ASP A 102 -7.98 13.93 33.17
N GLN A 103 -7.04 13.43 33.97
CA GLN A 103 -6.51 12.07 33.89
C GLN A 103 -7.48 10.98 34.39
N SER A 104 -8.61 11.37 35.02
CA SER A 104 -9.60 10.41 35.54
C SER A 104 -10.38 9.68 34.44
N ILE A 105 -10.45 10.26 33.24
CA ILE A 105 -11.13 9.69 32.07
C ILE A 105 -10.10 9.03 31.16
N LYS A 106 -10.05 7.69 31.15
CA LYS A 106 -9.25 6.92 30.19
C LYS A 106 -9.91 6.96 28.81
N LEU A 107 -9.58 7.95 28.00
CA LEU A 107 -9.96 7.98 26.59
C LEU A 107 -8.88 7.33 25.72
N LYS A 108 -9.29 6.74 24.59
CA LYS A 108 -8.37 6.33 23.53
C LYS A 108 -7.64 7.58 23.04
N SER A 109 -6.30 7.55 22.98
CA SER A 109 -5.49 8.68 22.52
C SER A 109 -5.98 9.16 21.16
N LEU A 110 -6.49 10.38 21.13
CA LEU A 110 -7.06 10.98 19.95
C LEU A 110 -5.98 11.85 19.29
N TYR A 111 -5.81 11.72 17.98
CA TYR A 111 -4.76 12.44 17.25
C TYR A 111 -5.24 12.77 15.84
N MET A 112 -4.60 13.76 15.24
CA MET A 112 -4.79 14.18 13.86
C MET A 112 -3.43 14.32 13.19
N ILE A 113 -3.33 13.86 11.95
CA ILE A 113 -2.16 14.06 11.09
C ILE A 113 -2.42 15.27 10.22
N VAL A 114 -1.44 16.16 10.16
CA VAL A 114 -1.50 17.40 9.41
C VAL A 114 -0.31 17.48 8.47
N ASP A 115 -0.60 17.53 7.17
CA ASP A 115 0.38 17.63 6.10
C ASP A 115 0.37 19.04 5.52
N VAL A 116 1.50 19.73 5.61
CA VAL A 116 1.66 21.09 5.09
C VAL A 116 2.54 21.05 3.85
N TYR A 117 1.99 21.41 2.69
CA TYR A 117 2.73 21.43 1.43
C TYR A 117 3.06 22.85 0.96
N LYS A 118 4.20 23.01 0.27
CA LYS A 118 4.70 24.30 -0.22
C LYS A 118 3.88 24.87 -1.39
N TYR A 119 3.53 24.02 -2.36
CA TYR A 119 2.91 24.44 -3.62
C TYR A 119 1.73 23.54 -4.01
N VAL A 120 0.55 24.15 -4.23
CA VAL A 120 -0.64 23.46 -4.74
C VAL A 120 -0.39 22.84 -6.11
N SER A 121 0.27 23.57 -7.01
CA SER A 121 0.59 23.10 -8.37
C SER A 121 1.44 21.83 -8.34
N LEU A 122 2.41 21.75 -7.43
CA LEU A 122 3.27 20.58 -7.27
C LEU A 122 2.53 19.39 -6.68
N SER A 123 1.60 19.63 -5.74
CA SER A 123 0.71 18.60 -5.18
C SER A 123 -0.19 18.00 -6.27
N VAL A 124 -0.84 18.85 -7.07
CA VAL A 124 -1.67 18.40 -8.22
C VAL A 124 -0.82 17.63 -9.23
N PHE A 125 0.37 18.14 -9.56
CA PHE A 125 1.28 17.47 -10.50
C PHE A 125 1.74 16.11 -9.97
N SER A 126 2.09 16.00 -8.69
CA SER A 126 2.41 14.73 -8.03
C SER A 126 1.25 13.73 -8.14
N GLN A 127 0.01 14.17 -7.88
CA GLN A 127 -1.17 13.32 -8.03
C GLN A 127 -1.35 12.82 -9.47
N VAL A 128 -1.17 13.69 -10.47
CA VAL A 128 -1.25 13.31 -11.89
C VAL A 128 -0.18 12.28 -12.26
N VAL A 129 1.08 12.51 -11.87
CA VAL A 129 2.18 11.54 -12.05
C VAL A 129 1.85 10.22 -11.35
N GLY A 130 1.21 10.31 -10.18
CA GLY A 130 0.66 9.20 -9.41
C GLY A 130 -0.28 8.31 -10.23
N TRP A 131 -1.28 8.91 -10.87
CA TRP A 131 -2.20 8.19 -11.75
C TRP A 131 -1.52 7.60 -12.98
N ILE A 132 -0.58 8.33 -13.58
CA ILE A 132 0.15 7.88 -14.78
C ILE A 132 0.94 6.60 -14.49
N TYR A 133 1.68 6.53 -13.37
CA TYR A 133 2.47 5.33 -13.08
C TYR A 133 1.57 4.10 -12.84
N ILE A 134 0.42 4.29 -12.19
CA ILE A 134 -0.57 3.23 -11.95
C ILE A 134 -1.09 2.69 -13.29
N ILE A 135 -1.39 3.57 -14.24
CA ILE A 135 -1.85 3.19 -15.59
C ILE A 135 -0.75 2.40 -16.31
N PHE A 136 0.50 2.88 -16.29
CA PHE A 136 1.61 2.17 -16.93
C PHE A 136 1.83 0.78 -16.35
N TRP A 137 1.89 0.64 -15.02
CA TRP A 137 2.04 -0.66 -14.38
C TRP A 137 0.82 -1.56 -14.56
N GLY A 138 -0.39 -1.01 -14.54
CA GLY A 138 -1.64 -1.77 -14.74
C GLY A 138 -1.76 -2.31 -16.17
N THR A 139 -1.25 -1.56 -17.15
CA THR A 139 -1.33 -1.94 -18.57
C THR A 139 -0.11 -2.68 -19.11
N ALA A 140 0.98 -2.76 -18.34
CA ALA A 140 2.24 -3.39 -18.76
C ALA A 140 2.11 -4.86 -19.23
N TYR A 141 1.09 -5.58 -18.79
CA TYR A 141 0.85 -6.97 -19.19
C TYR A 141 0.32 -7.11 -20.62
N TYR A 142 -0.47 -6.15 -21.09
CA TYR A 142 -1.18 -6.25 -22.37
C TYR A 142 -0.25 -6.36 -23.57
N PRO A 143 0.89 -5.63 -23.67
CA PRO A 143 1.81 -5.82 -24.79
C PRO A 143 2.35 -7.24 -24.92
N GLN A 144 2.59 -7.96 -23.82
CA GLN A 144 3.03 -9.36 -23.89
C GLN A 144 1.88 -10.29 -24.27
N ILE A 145 0.69 -10.09 -23.68
CA ILE A 145 -0.51 -10.85 -24.01
C ILE A 145 -0.84 -10.71 -25.51
N TYR A 146 -0.80 -9.48 -26.02
CA TYR A 146 -1.03 -9.18 -27.43
C TYR A 146 0.04 -9.80 -28.33
N LEU A 147 1.32 -9.70 -27.94
CA LEU A 147 2.42 -10.30 -28.71
C LEU A 147 2.26 -11.82 -28.85
N ASN A 148 1.94 -12.50 -27.74
CA ASN A 148 1.66 -13.93 -27.73
C ASN A 148 0.45 -14.26 -28.62
N PHE A 149 -0.64 -13.49 -28.52
CA PHE A 149 -1.83 -13.68 -29.33
C PHE A 149 -1.56 -13.49 -30.83
N LYS A 150 -0.79 -12.48 -31.21
CA LYS A 150 -0.43 -12.18 -32.61
C LYS A 150 0.47 -13.25 -33.20
N ARG A 151 1.46 -13.72 -32.44
CA ARG A 151 2.42 -14.74 -32.89
C ARG A 151 1.87 -16.16 -32.81
N LYS A 152 0.78 -16.38 -32.05
CA LYS A 152 0.29 -17.71 -31.64
C LYS A 152 1.40 -18.61 -31.09
N SER A 153 2.39 -17.99 -30.46
CA SER A 153 3.59 -18.64 -29.93
C SER A 153 4.11 -17.86 -28.73
N VAL A 154 4.51 -18.60 -27.70
CA VAL A 154 5.17 -18.09 -26.50
C VAL A 154 6.68 -18.36 -26.52
N VAL A 155 7.22 -18.86 -27.64
CA VAL A 155 8.67 -19.00 -27.83
C VAL A 155 9.31 -17.62 -27.75
N GLY A 156 10.11 -17.40 -26.73
CA GLY A 156 10.44 -16.03 -26.34
C GLY A 156 10.37 -15.72 -24.87
N LEU A 157 9.25 -16.14 -24.28
CA LEU A 157 8.83 -15.81 -22.94
C LEU A 157 9.26 -16.93 -21.99
N ASN A 158 10.11 -16.60 -21.03
CA ASN A 158 10.63 -17.56 -20.07
C ASN A 158 9.53 -17.95 -19.07
N PHE A 159 9.28 -19.25 -18.92
CA PHE A 159 8.23 -19.76 -18.02
C PHE A 159 8.56 -19.56 -16.54
N ASP A 160 9.84 -19.44 -16.17
CA ASP A 160 10.27 -19.09 -14.82
C ASP A 160 9.84 -17.67 -14.47
N PHE A 161 9.96 -16.73 -15.42
CA PHE A 161 9.46 -15.36 -15.25
C PHE A 161 7.95 -15.39 -14.98
N VAL A 162 7.18 -16.14 -15.78
CA VAL A 162 5.72 -16.25 -15.62
C VAL A 162 5.36 -16.88 -14.27
N ALA A 163 6.01 -17.99 -13.89
CA ALA A 163 5.76 -18.72 -12.65
C ALA A 163 6.09 -17.89 -11.40
N LEU A 164 7.24 -17.23 -11.36
CA LEU A 164 7.60 -16.35 -10.24
C LEU A 164 6.69 -15.12 -10.16
N ASN A 165 6.20 -14.62 -11.30
CA ASN A 165 5.31 -13.46 -11.34
C ASN A 165 3.93 -13.78 -10.74
N ILE A 166 3.31 -14.92 -11.09
CA ILE A 166 2.02 -15.32 -10.49
C ILE A 166 2.16 -15.57 -8.99
N ILE A 167 3.24 -16.23 -8.54
CA ILE A 167 3.51 -16.43 -7.10
C ILE A 167 3.60 -15.06 -6.40
N GLY A 168 4.36 -14.11 -6.96
CA GLY A 168 4.43 -12.77 -6.38
C GLY A 168 3.06 -12.11 -6.26
N TYR A 169 2.20 -12.25 -7.28
CA TYR A 169 0.85 -11.71 -7.26
C TYR A 169 -0.07 -12.35 -6.22
N ILE A 170 -0.03 -13.68 -6.08
CA ILE A 170 -0.81 -14.41 -5.07
C ILE A 170 -0.41 -13.94 -3.66
N PHE A 171 0.89 -13.91 -3.35
CA PHE A 171 1.37 -13.49 -2.03
C PHE A 171 1.04 -12.03 -1.72
N TYR A 172 1.20 -11.13 -2.69
CA TYR A 172 0.80 -9.75 -2.52
C TYR A 172 -0.73 -9.60 -2.37
N GLY A 173 -1.49 -10.43 -3.07
CA GLY A 173 -2.95 -10.49 -2.96
C GLY A 173 -3.39 -10.94 -1.58
N MET A 174 -2.72 -11.93 -0.97
CA MET A 174 -2.99 -12.33 0.42
C MET A 174 -2.80 -11.17 1.40
N PHE A 175 -1.71 -10.40 1.27
CA PHE A 175 -1.48 -9.21 2.09
C PHE A 175 -2.58 -8.16 1.87
N ILE A 176 -2.84 -7.78 0.62
CA ILE A 176 -3.83 -6.74 0.29
C ILE A 176 -5.23 -7.15 0.75
N LEU A 177 -5.69 -8.34 0.39
CA LEU A 177 -7.03 -8.80 0.72
C LEU A 177 -7.18 -9.03 2.23
N GLY A 178 -6.16 -9.59 2.90
CA GLY A 178 -6.16 -9.81 4.34
C GLY A 178 -6.27 -8.50 5.12
N VAL A 179 -5.42 -7.52 4.80
CA VAL A 179 -5.43 -6.21 5.47
C VAL A 179 -6.69 -5.39 5.14
N TYR A 180 -7.21 -5.51 3.91
CA TYR A 180 -8.37 -4.73 3.47
C TYR A 180 -9.72 -5.29 3.95
N PHE A 181 -9.89 -6.61 3.97
CA PHE A 181 -11.19 -7.23 4.25
C PHE A 181 -11.35 -7.82 5.66
N ALA A 182 -10.27 -8.08 6.40
CA ALA A 182 -10.37 -8.72 7.71
C ALA A 182 -10.35 -7.69 8.86
N PRO A 183 -11.47 -7.43 9.56
CA PRO A 183 -11.52 -6.44 10.64
C PRO A 183 -10.54 -6.79 11.77
N ALA A 184 -10.37 -8.06 12.10
CA ALA A 184 -9.41 -8.49 13.13
C ALA A 184 -7.95 -8.10 12.80
N ILE A 185 -7.56 -8.13 11.52
CA ILE A 185 -6.23 -7.68 11.08
C ILE A 185 -6.12 -6.15 11.15
N GLN A 186 -7.20 -5.44 10.83
CA GLN A 186 -7.26 -3.99 10.93
C GLN A 186 -7.18 -3.53 12.39
N ASP A 187 -7.92 -4.19 13.29
CA ASP A 187 -7.86 -3.95 14.73
C ASP A 187 -6.46 -4.21 15.27
N GLU A 188 -5.82 -5.31 14.85
CA GLU A 188 -4.44 -5.61 15.19
C GLU A 188 -3.48 -4.53 14.67
N TYR A 189 -3.66 -4.07 13.43
CA TYR A 189 -2.88 -2.99 12.85
C TYR A 189 -3.04 -1.69 13.65
N PHE A 190 -4.26 -1.29 13.98
CA PHE A 190 -4.54 -0.09 14.78
C PHE A 190 -4.10 -0.21 16.24
N SER A 191 -3.97 -1.42 16.78
CA SER A 191 -3.41 -1.63 18.12
C SER A 191 -1.91 -1.30 18.18
N ARG A 192 -1.18 -1.62 17.11
CA ARG A 192 0.27 -1.41 16.98
C ARG A 192 0.63 -0.06 16.40
N ASN A 193 -0.22 0.43 15.50
CA ASN A 193 -0.14 1.73 14.89
C ASN A 193 -1.42 2.49 15.24
N PRO A 194 -1.60 2.92 16.52
CA PRO A 194 -2.75 3.73 16.90
C PRO A 194 -2.90 4.95 16.00
N ARG A 195 -1.77 5.43 15.46
CA ARG A 195 -1.65 6.58 14.58
C ARG A 195 -1.74 6.29 13.08
N GLY A 196 -1.59 5.03 12.67
CA GLY A 196 -1.48 4.65 11.27
C GLY A 196 -2.83 4.55 10.58
N LEU A 197 -2.87 4.84 9.29
CA LEU A 197 -3.94 4.40 8.41
C LEU A 197 -3.67 3.01 7.88
N ILE A 198 -4.74 2.25 7.62
CA ILE A 198 -4.63 0.97 6.92
C ILE A 198 -3.86 1.21 5.61
N PRO A 199 -2.70 0.54 5.41
CA PRO A 199 -1.77 0.85 4.33
C PRO A 199 -2.23 0.34 2.96
N VAL A 200 -3.46 -0.16 2.87
CA VAL A 200 -4.05 -0.79 1.68
C VAL A 200 -5.36 -0.10 1.33
N LYS A 201 -5.48 0.35 0.09
CA LYS A 201 -6.67 1.02 -0.45
C LYS A 201 -7.36 0.16 -1.51
N ILE A 202 -8.59 0.51 -1.88
CA ILE A 202 -9.39 -0.26 -2.86
C ILE A 202 -8.72 -0.34 -4.24
N ASN A 203 -8.01 0.70 -4.65
CA ASN A 203 -7.24 0.70 -5.89
C ASN A 203 -6.14 -0.37 -5.89
N ASP A 204 -5.53 -0.68 -4.74
CA ASP A 204 -4.53 -1.75 -4.62
C ASP A 204 -5.18 -3.13 -4.81
N VAL A 205 -6.39 -3.32 -4.28
CA VAL A 205 -7.18 -4.55 -4.46
C VAL A 205 -7.50 -4.76 -5.93
N VAL A 206 -8.04 -3.74 -6.61
CA VAL A 206 -8.38 -3.80 -8.04
C VAL A 206 -7.13 -4.05 -8.88
N TYR A 207 -6.03 -3.34 -8.59
CA TYR A 207 -4.75 -3.52 -9.28
C TYR A 207 -4.22 -4.96 -9.15
N ASN A 208 -4.29 -5.54 -7.95
CA ASN A 208 -3.83 -6.90 -7.70
C ASN A 208 -4.68 -7.95 -8.43
N ILE A 209 -6.02 -7.85 -8.33
CA ILE A 209 -6.95 -8.76 -9.01
C ILE A 209 -6.76 -8.69 -10.53
N HIS A 210 -6.67 -7.48 -11.08
CA HIS A 210 -6.38 -7.25 -12.49
C HIS A 210 -5.03 -7.88 -12.90
N GLY A 211 -3.99 -7.70 -12.09
CA GLY A 211 -2.68 -8.31 -12.31
C GLY A 211 -2.73 -9.85 -12.32
N ILE A 212 -3.45 -10.47 -11.37
CA ILE A 212 -3.69 -11.93 -11.34
C ILE A 212 -4.42 -12.39 -12.59
N PHE A 213 -5.47 -11.67 -13.01
CA PHE A 213 -6.20 -11.98 -14.23
C PHE A 213 -5.28 -11.91 -15.47
N ALA A 214 -4.53 -10.83 -15.64
CA ALA A 214 -3.65 -10.65 -16.79
C ALA A 214 -2.52 -11.69 -16.87
N ILE A 215 -1.90 -12.05 -15.74
CA ILE A 215 -0.89 -13.12 -15.73
C ILE A 215 -1.54 -14.50 -15.95
N SER A 216 -2.76 -14.72 -15.49
CA SER A 216 -3.51 -15.97 -15.75
C SER A 216 -3.81 -16.14 -17.24
N VAL A 217 -4.16 -15.05 -17.94
CA VAL A 217 -4.29 -15.06 -19.41
C VAL A 217 -2.95 -15.44 -20.06
N THR A 218 -1.83 -14.89 -19.56
CA THR A 218 -0.49 -15.24 -20.08
C THR A 218 -0.16 -16.71 -19.82
N ILE A 219 -0.51 -17.26 -18.65
CA ILE A 219 -0.36 -18.68 -18.32
C ILE A 219 -1.18 -19.55 -19.27
N LEU A 220 -2.44 -19.19 -19.53
CA LEU A 220 -3.29 -19.89 -20.49
C LEU A 220 -2.66 -19.89 -21.88
N GLN A 221 -2.10 -18.76 -22.33
CA GLN A 221 -1.36 -18.70 -23.58
C GLN A 221 -0.12 -19.62 -23.58
N CYS A 222 0.57 -19.76 -22.44
CA CYS A 222 1.70 -20.68 -22.30
C CYS A 222 1.29 -22.16 -22.37
N ILE A 223 0.02 -22.47 -22.07
CA ILE A 223 -0.53 -23.82 -22.18
C ILE A 223 -1.00 -24.10 -23.62
N VAL A 224 -1.66 -23.13 -24.26
CA VAL A 224 -2.35 -23.31 -25.55
C VAL A 224 -1.45 -23.08 -26.78
N TYR A 225 -0.53 -22.12 -26.72
CA TYR A 225 0.28 -21.73 -27.89
C TYR A 225 1.59 -22.50 -28.01
N GLU A 226 2.19 -22.43 -29.20
CA GLU A 226 3.47 -23.06 -29.49
C GLU A 226 4.56 -22.57 -28.52
N LYS A 227 5.12 -23.50 -27.75
CA LYS A 227 6.10 -23.23 -26.68
C LYS A 227 7.46 -23.89 -26.91
N GLY A 228 7.62 -24.70 -27.94
CA GLY A 228 8.80 -25.52 -28.16
C GLY A 228 9.13 -26.36 -26.92
N ASN A 229 10.42 -26.41 -26.54
CA ASN A 229 10.91 -27.17 -25.40
C ASN A 229 10.93 -26.35 -24.08
N GLN A 230 10.23 -25.22 -24.01
CA GLN A 230 10.21 -24.37 -22.81
C GLN A 230 9.42 -25.04 -21.68
N THR A 231 10.07 -25.17 -20.53
CA THR A 231 9.45 -25.63 -19.28
C THR A 231 9.95 -24.76 -18.13
N VAL A 232 9.24 -24.79 -16.99
CA VAL A 232 9.73 -24.17 -15.76
C VAL A 232 10.97 -24.92 -15.30
N SER A 233 12.09 -24.22 -15.11
CA SER A 233 13.38 -24.80 -14.73
C SER A 233 13.32 -25.40 -13.33
N ILE A 234 14.21 -26.37 -13.07
CA ILE A 234 14.36 -26.97 -11.72
C ILE A 234 14.72 -25.88 -10.70
N PHE A 235 15.58 -24.94 -11.08
CA PHE A 235 15.97 -23.82 -10.21
C PHE A 235 14.76 -22.97 -9.79
N ALA A 236 13.90 -22.60 -10.75
CA ALA A 236 12.66 -21.86 -10.43
C ALA A 236 11.70 -22.69 -9.57
N ARG A 237 11.56 -24.00 -9.83
CA ARG A 237 10.75 -24.89 -8.98
C ARG A 237 11.29 -24.97 -7.55
N LEU A 238 12.61 -25.01 -7.36
CA LEU A 238 13.24 -25.00 -6.04
C LEU A 238 12.99 -23.68 -5.30
N ILE A 239 13.11 -22.53 -5.99
CA ILE A 239 12.76 -21.22 -5.41
C ILE A 239 11.29 -21.20 -4.98
N ILE A 240 10.38 -21.65 -5.85
CA ILE A 240 8.95 -21.68 -5.54
C ILE A 240 8.68 -22.64 -4.37
N ALA A 241 9.30 -23.82 -4.35
CA ALA A 241 9.17 -24.77 -3.24
C ALA A 241 9.67 -24.18 -1.92
N PHE A 242 10.79 -23.44 -1.95
CA PHE A 242 11.30 -22.73 -0.78
C PHE A 242 10.34 -21.63 -0.30
N ILE A 243 9.79 -20.81 -1.21
CA ILE A 243 8.79 -19.79 -0.87
C ILE A 243 7.53 -20.43 -0.27
N CYS A 244 7.04 -21.54 -0.85
CA CYS A 244 5.90 -22.27 -0.33
C CYS A 244 6.17 -22.89 1.05
N LEU A 245 7.36 -23.46 1.26
CA LEU A 245 7.76 -24.00 2.56
C LEU A 245 7.84 -22.88 3.62
N PHE A 246 8.50 -21.78 3.29
CA PHE A 246 8.56 -20.59 4.15
C PHE A 246 7.16 -20.10 4.52
N PHE A 247 6.25 -20.03 3.54
CA PHE A 247 4.86 -19.63 3.78
C PHE A 247 4.14 -20.59 4.73
N ILE A 248 4.26 -21.91 4.53
CA ILE A 248 3.65 -22.91 5.41
C ILE A 248 4.15 -22.74 6.84
N ILE A 249 5.46 -22.52 7.02
CA ILE A 249 6.07 -22.27 8.33
C ILE A 249 5.48 -21.00 8.97
N VAL A 250 5.45 -19.88 8.24
CA VAL A 250 4.90 -18.60 8.73
C VAL A 250 3.42 -18.76 9.13
N MET A 251 2.61 -19.42 8.30
CA MET A 251 1.19 -19.65 8.60
C MET A 251 0.99 -20.58 9.81
N ALA A 252 1.86 -21.58 9.98
CA ALA A 252 1.83 -22.44 11.16
C ALA A 252 2.19 -21.66 12.44
N LEU A 253 3.24 -20.84 12.40
CA LEU A 253 3.62 -19.98 13.53
C LEU A 253 2.49 -19.02 13.93
N ALA A 254 1.76 -18.46 12.94
CA ALA A 254 0.59 -17.63 13.20
C ALA A 254 -0.57 -18.41 13.81
N GLY A 255 -0.85 -19.60 13.27
CA GLY A 255 -1.90 -20.50 13.74
C GLY A 255 -1.68 -21.00 15.17
N PHE A 256 -0.42 -21.21 15.58
CA PHE A 256 -0.04 -21.56 16.96
C PHE A 256 0.15 -20.34 17.87
N GLY A 257 -0.07 -19.12 17.38
CA GLY A 257 0.04 -17.88 18.18
C GLY A 257 1.47 -17.49 18.54
N VAL A 258 2.49 -18.02 17.85
CA VAL A 258 3.90 -17.65 18.07
C VAL A 258 4.21 -16.29 17.44
N ILE A 259 3.62 -16.01 16.28
CA ILE A 259 3.61 -14.69 15.65
C ILE A 259 2.17 -14.26 15.43
N HIS A 260 1.95 -12.98 15.23
CA HIS A 260 0.60 -12.54 14.92
C HIS A 260 0.28 -12.67 13.41
N TRP A 261 -1.01 -12.58 13.10
CA TRP A 261 -1.49 -12.72 11.73
C TRP A 261 -1.04 -11.55 10.85
N LEU A 262 -1.00 -10.33 11.37
CA LEU A 262 -0.52 -9.17 10.62
C LEU A 262 0.95 -9.32 10.18
N ASP A 263 1.81 -9.87 11.04
CA ASP A 263 3.23 -10.12 10.72
C ASP A 263 3.37 -11.11 9.56
N SER A 264 2.53 -12.15 9.57
CA SER A 264 2.47 -13.15 8.50
C SER A 264 2.10 -12.56 7.15
N LEU A 265 1.15 -11.61 7.15
CA LEU A 265 0.77 -10.88 5.95
C LEU A 265 1.89 -9.94 5.48
N TYR A 266 2.63 -9.28 6.39
CA TYR A 266 3.81 -8.49 6.01
C TYR A 266 4.89 -9.35 5.35
N PHE A 267 5.16 -10.56 5.86
CA PHE A 267 6.08 -11.48 5.19
C PHE A 267 5.62 -11.81 3.76
N CYS A 268 4.32 -11.98 3.52
CA CYS A 268 3.79 -12.17 2.17
C CYS A 268 4.06 -10.97 1.25
N SER A 269 3.97 -9.75 1.77
CA SER A 269 4.34 -8.52 1.05
C SER A 269 5.84 -8.48 0.69
N TYR A 270 6.72 -8.89 1.61
CA TYR A 270 8.16 -8.93 1.32
C TYR A 270 8.54 -9.97 0.27
N VAL A 271 7.86 -11.12 0.24
CA VAL A 271 8.01 -12.13 -0.83
C VAL A 271 7.72 -11.52 -2.21
N LYS A 272 6.76 -10.59 -2.34
CA LYS A 272 6.49 -9.88 -3.60
C LYS A 272 7.67 -9.03 -4.06
N VAL A 273 8.31 -8.30 -3.14
CA VAL A 273 9.48 -7.48 -3.45
C VAL A 273 10.62 -8.36 -3.95
N LEU A 274 10.91 -9.45 -3.23
CA LEU A 274 11.93 -10.42 -3.63
C LEU A 274 11.62 -11.04 -5.01
N ASN A 275 10.38 -11.47 -5.25
CA ASN A 275 9.99 -12.01 -6.56
C ASN A 275 10.13 -10.98 -7.68
N THR A 276 9.91 -9.69 -7.41
CA THR A 276 10.10 -8.63 -8.41
C THR A 276 11.57 -8.53 -8.83
N ALA A 277 12.51 -8.70 -7.90
CA ALA A 277 13.94 -8.75 -8.21
C ALA A 277 14.33 -10.03 -8.98
N LEU A 278 13.85 -11.20 -8.54
CA LEU A 278 14.30 -12.49 -9.07
C LEU A 278 13.68 -12.85 -10.42
N LYS A 279 12.41 -12.51 -10.67
CA LYS A 279 11.66 -13.01 -11.84
C LYS A 279 12.28 -12.64 -13.18
N TYR A 280 12.99 -11.52 -13.26
CA TYR A 280 13.58 -11.03 -14.50
C TYR A 280 14.90 -11.74 -14.85
N LEU A 281 15.60 -12.34 -13.88
CA LEU A 281 16.90 -12.98 -14.11
C LEU A 281 16.83 -14.15 -15.12
N PRO A 282 15.85 -15.08 -15.02
CA PRO A 282 15.72 -16.16 -16.02
C PRO A 282 15.45 -15.64 -17.43
N GLN A 283 14.65 -14.58 -17.58
CA GLN A 283 14.37 -13.98 -18.89
C GLN A 283 15.62 -13.31 -19.47
N ALA A 284 16.36 -12.56 -18.66
CA ALA A 284 17.62 -11.93 -19.03
C ALA A 284 18.64 -12.96 -19.55
N TYR A 285 18.78 -14.08 -18.82
CA TYR A 285 19.65 -15.19 -19.19
C TYR A 285 19.18 -15.90 -20.47
N MET A 286 17.88 -16.13 -20.63
CA MET A 286 17.32 -16.74 -21.84
C MET A 286 17.58 -15.90 -23.09
N ASN A 287 17.40 -14.58 -22.99
CA ASN A 287 17.72 -13.64 -24.07
C ASN A 287 19.22 -13.70 -24.41
N TYR A 288 20.09 -13.74 -23.39
CA TYR A 288 21.53 -13.88 -23.57
C TYR A 288 21.92 -15.19 -24.26
N LYS A 289 21.31 -16.32 -23.88
CA LYS A 289 21.58 -17.63 -24.48
C LYS A 289 21.12 -17.70 -25.93
N ARG A 290 19.95 -17.13 -26.25
CA ARG A 290 19.39 -17.10 -27.60
C ARG A 290 19.99 -16.02 -28.51
N LYS A 291 20.67 -15.02 -27.93
CA LYS A 291 21.12 -13.81 -28.61
C LYS A 291 19.98 -13.13 -29.38
N SER A 292 18.79 -13.13 -28.79
CA SER A 292 17.54 -12.65 -29.38
C SER A 292 16.55 -12.30 -28.28
N THR A 293 15.79 -11.24 -28.48
CA THR A 293 14.64 -10.87 -27.63
C THR A 293 13.31 -11.22 -28.27
N GLN A 294 13.29 -11.93 -29.40
CA GLN A 294 12.03 -12.27 -30.07
C GLN A 294 11.12 -13.07 -29.15
N GLY A 295 9.90 -12.55 -28.99
CA GLY A 295 8.86 -13.08 -28.13
C GLY A 295 8.88 -12.59 -26.69
N TRP A 296 9.84 -11.72 -26.34
CA TRP A 296 9.79 -10.90 -25.14
C TRP A 296 9.38 -9.47 -25.52
N SER A 297 8.24 -9.02 -25.01
CA SER A 297 7.62 -7.77 -25.44
C SER A 297 8.39 -6.56 -24.91
N ILE A 298 8.97 -5.78 -25.82
CA ILE A 298 9.59 -4.50 -25.48
C ILE A 298 8.55 -3.49 -24.95
N GLY A 299 7.29 -3.60 -25.36
CA GLY A 299 6.21 -2.76 -24.83
C GLY A 299 5.97 -3.00 -23.34
N LEU A 300 6.03 -4.26 -22.88
CA LEU A 300 5.96 -4.59 -21.46
C LEU A 300 7.13 -3.95 -20.71
N VAL A 301 8.34 -4.05 -21.26
CA VAL A 301 9.56 -3.49 -20.67
C VAL A 301 9.46 -1.97 -20.55
N LEU A 302 9.04 -1.27 -21.60
CA LEU A 302 8.92 0.19 -21.62
C LEU A 302 7.86 0.68 -20.64
N LEU A 303 6.68 0.03 -20.58
CA LEU A 303 5.65 0.41 -19.62
C LEU A 303 6.10 0.20 -18.17
N GLN A 304 6.84 -0.88 -17.89
CA GLN A 304 7.42 -1.09 -16.55
C GLN A 304 8.44 0.00 -16.21
N LEU A 305 9.31 0.38 -17.16
CA LEU A 305 10.27 1.47 -16.98
C LEU A 305 9.57 2.80 -16.70
N CYS A 306 8.62 3.19 -17.55
CA CYS A 306 7.89 4.45 -17.38
C CYS A 306 7.15 4.49 -16.04
N GLY A 307 6.49 3.40 -15.65
CA GLY A 307 5.86 3.30 -14.33
C GLY A 307 6.87 3.40 -13.18
N GLY A 308 8.04 2.77 -13.29
CA GLY A 308 9.12 2.89 -12.30
C GLY A 308 9.64 4.31 -12.15
N VAL A 309 9.93 4.98 -13.28
CA VAL A 309 10.38 6.38 -13.31
C VAL A 309 9.33 7.31 -12.73
N CYS A 310 8.07 7.23 -13.17
CA CYS A 310 6.99 8.07 -12.67
C CYS A 310 6.74 7.84 -11.17
N SER A 311 6.81 6.60 -10.68
CA SER A 311 6.64 6.28 -9.26
C SER A 311 7.73 6.93 -8.39
N LEU A 312 9.01 6.81 -8.77
CA LEU A 312 10.09 7.47 -8.04
C LEU A 312 10.04 9.00 -8.18
N TRP A 313 9.66 9.50 -9.36
CA TRP A 313 9.50 10.93 -9.58
C TRP A 313 8.43 11.52 -8.66
N GLN A 314 7.28 10.84 -8.52
CA GLN A 314 6.25 11.23 -7.56
C GLN A 314 6.81 11.35 -6.14
N MET A 315 7.57 10.35 -5.68
CA MET A 315 8.16 10.36 -4.33
C MET A 315 9.13 11.54 -4.14
N VAL A 316 9.92 11.88 -5.16
CA VAL A 316 10.80 13.06 -5.13
C VAL A 316 10.00 14.37 -5.07
N LEU A 317 8.91 14.47 -5.85
CA LEU A 317 8.04 15.65 -5.84
C LEU A 317 7.38 15.83 -4.47
N ASP A 318 6.84 14.76 -3.89
CA ASP A 318 6.21 14.78 -2.57
C ASP A 318 7.22 15.20 -1.50
N SER A 319 8.39 14.56 -1.45
CA SER A 319 9.43 14.91 -0.47
C SER A 319 9.94 16.34 -0.60
N TYR A 320 10.06 16.86 -1.81
CA TYR A 320 10.40 18.27 -1.99
C TYR A 320 9.26 19.20 -1.51
N ASN A 321 8.01 18.86 -1.82
CA ASN A 321 6.83 19.70 -1.53
C ASN A 321 6.49 19.73 -0.03
N TYR A 322 6.72 18.63 0.68
CA TYR A 322 6.53 18.52 2.14
C TYR A 322 7.82 18.77 2.93
N ASP A 323 8.95 19.04 2.27
CA ASP A 323 10.28 19.16 2.92
C ASP A 323 10.72 17.92 3.73
N ASP A 324 10.16 16.76 3.41
CA ASP A 324 10.43 15.49 4.08
C ASP A 324 11.10 14.49 3.13
N TRP A 325 12.43 14.57 3.07
CA TRP A 325 13.27 13.65 2.32
C TRP A 325 13.45 12.30 3.00
N VAL A 326 13.25 12.23 4.33
CA VAL A 326 13.39 10.99 5.09
C VAL A 326 12.25 10.04 4.74
N SER A 327 11.05 10.59 4.50
CA SER A 327 9.86 9.82 4.10
C SER A 327 9.96 9.12 2.74
N ILE A 328 10.94 9.46 1.88
CA ILE A 328 11.23 8.65 0.68
C ILE A 328 11.52 7.20 1.08
N PHE A 329 12.25 7.01 2.18
CA PHE A 329 12.58 5.68 2.71
C PHE A 329 11.54 5.16 3.70
N GLY A 330 10.54 5.98 4.07
CA GLY A 330 9.41 5.60 4.91
C GLY A 330 8.49 4.56 4.26
N ASN A 331 8.47 4.47 2.92
CA ASN A 331 7.83 3.38 2.17
C ASN A 331 8.86 2.59 1.36
N PRO A 332 9.68 1.73 2.02
CA PRO A 332 10.78 1.03 1.37
C PRO A 332 10.29 0.09 0.27
N THR A 333 9.07 -0.47 0.38
CA THR A 333 8.46 -1.32 -0.65
C THR A 333 8.21 -0.56 -1.94
N LYS A 334 7.56 0.61 -1.89
CA LYS A 334 7.30 1.44 -3.08
C LYS A 334 8.60 1.89 -3.73
N PHE A 335 9.56 2.35 -2.92
CA PHE A 335 10.87 2.78 -3.40
C PHE A 335 11.63 1.64 -4.09
N LEU A 336 11.77 0.48 -3.44
CA LEU A 336 12.51 -0.67 -3.98
C LEU A 336 11.84 -1.22 -5.26
N VAL A 337 10.52 -1.32 -5.28
CA VAL A 337 9.79 -1.77 -6.49
C VAL A 337 9.94 -0.76 -7.62
N GLY A 338 9.88 0.54 -7.34
CA GLY A 338 10.15 1.60 -8.31
C GLY A 338 11.55 1.47 -8.92
N LEU A 339 12.57 1.37 -8.06
CA LEU A 339 13.97 1.23 -8.46
C LEU A 339 14.23 -0.04 -9.28
N LEU A 340 13.72 -1.20 -8.85
CA LEU A 340 13.86 -2.46 -9.58
C LEU A 340 13.19 -2.40 -10.96
N ASN A 341 12.06 -1.71 -11.08
CA ASN A 341 11.38 -1.46 -12.35
C ASN A 341 12.04 -0.38 -13.22
N ILE A 342 13.12 0.26 -12.77
CA ILE A 342 13.98 1.08 -13.63
C ILE A 342 15.18 0.25 -14.09
N VAL A 343 15.90 -0.35 -13.15
CA VAL A 343 17.16 -1.06 -13.42
C VAL A 343 16.94 -2.27 -14.33
N LEU A 344 15.99 -3.15 -13.99
CA LEU A 344 15.78 -4.39 -14.73
C LEU A 344 15.24 -4.14 -16.15
N PRO A 345 14.22 -3.28 -16.36
CA PRO A 345 13.79 -2.90 -17.71
C PRO A 345 14.87 -2.22 -18.54
N SER A 346 15.68 -1.33 -17.96
CA SER A 346 16.79 -0.67 -18.67
C SER A 346 17.77 -1.70 -19.24
N PHE A 347 18.07 -2.76 -18.48
CA PHE A 347 18.86 -3.88 -18.99
C PHE A 347 18.22 -4.57 -20.21
N PHE A 348 16.90 -4.79 -20.21
CA PHE A 348 16.20 -5.37 -21.37
C PHE A 348 16.16 -4.44 -22.58
N ILE A 349 16.09 -3.12 -22.38
CA ILE A 349 16.20 -2.13 -23.46
C ILE A 349 17.57 -2.25 -24.14
N VAL A 350 18.65 -2.36 -23.37
CA VAL A 350 20.00 -2.60 -23.91
C VAL A 350 20.07 -3.93 -24.66
N GLN A 351 19.49 -5.01 -24.12
CA GLN A 351 19.43 -6.29 -24.85
C GLN A 351 18.68 -6.16 -26.18
N HIS A 352 17.56 -5.45 -26.22
CA HIS A 352 16.69 -5.34 -27.37
C HIS A 352 17.27 -4.43 -28.47
N TYR A 353 17.65 -3.20 -28.13
CA TYR A 353 18.05 -2.18 -29.11
C TYR A 353 19.55 -2.14 -29.39
N CYS A 354 20.40 -2.57 -28.46
CA CYS A 354 21.85 -2.53 -28.63
C CYS A 354 22.42 -3.90 -28.99
N LEU A 355 22.23 -4.90 -28.12
CA LEU A 355 22.93 -6.19 -28.25
C LEU A 355 22.32 -7.11 -29.31
N TYR A 356 20.99 -7.20 -29.37
CA TYR A 356 20.28 -8.17 -30.21
C TYR A 356 19.39 -7.54 -31.28
N ARG A 357 19.67 -6.28 -31.67
CA ARG A 357 18.88 -5.49 -32.64
C ARG A 357 18.51 -6.22 -33.95
N LYS A 358 19.42 -7.05 -34.47
CA LYS A 358 19.17 -7.80 -35.73
C LYS A 358 18.21 -8.98 -35.56
N ARG A 359 17.96 -9.39 -34.31
CA ARG A 359 17.14 -10.55 -33.92
C ARG A 359 16.19 -10.16 -32.78
N SER A 360 15.74 -8.91 -32.76
CA SER A 360 14.95 -8.32 -31.68
C SER A 360 13.46 -8.57 -31.83
#